data_AF-A0A959FEN8-F1
#
_entry.id   AF-A0A959FEN8-F1
#
_cell.length_a   1.000
_cell.length_b   1.000
_cell.length_c   1.000
_cell.angle_alpha   90.00
_cell.angle_beta   90.00
_cell.angle_gamma   90.00
#
_symmetry.space_group_name_H-M   'P 1'
#
loop_
_entity.id
_entity.type
_entity.pdbx_description
1 polymer ?
#
loop_
_entity_poly.entity_id
_entity_poly.type
_entity_poly.pdbx_seq_one_letter_code
_entity_poly.pdbx_strand_id
1 'polypeptide(L)'
;GIDLGQQVIVSGRTDTNADREKIILALGNVEGVSSVDDRIEVTNPEPEAVFYEVKKGDSLSKISKTQYGDPMQYMKIFEANKPMLKDPNEIYPGQILRIPQ
;
A
#
# COMPACT_ATOMS: atom_id res chain seq x y z
N GLY A 1 -13.50 32.47 22.08
CA GLY A 1 -13.94 31.28 22.83
C GLY A 1 -12.89 30.21 22.65
N ILE A 2 -12.61 29.41 23.67
CA ILE A 2 -11.71 28.26 23.53
C ILE A 2 -12.48 27.23 22.70
N ASP A 3 -11.96 26.89 21.53
CA ASP A 3 -12.50 25.82 20.70
C ASP A 3 -12.09 24.50 21.35
N LEU A 4 -13.01 23.91 22.12
CA LEU A 4 -12.81 22.63 22.81
C LEU A 4 -13.17 21.49 21.85
N GLY A 5 -12.44 21.39 20.74
CA GLY A 5 -12.60 20.25 19.85
C GLY A 5 -12.19 18.96 20.57
N GLN A 6 -12.99 17.92 20.43
CA GLN A 6 -12.84 16.64 21.10
C GLN A 6 -11.82 15.76 20.38
N GLN A 7 -10.95 15.10 21.15
CA GLN A 7 -10.13 13.99 20.65
C GLN A 7 -10.95 12.70 20.70
N VAL A 8 -11.01 11.98 19.58
CA VAL A 8 -11.65 10.66 19.48
C VAL A 8 -10.58 9.59 19.42
N ILE A 9 -10.68 8.56 20.25
CA ILE A 9 -9.81 7.38 20.18
C ILE A 9 -10.55 6.29 19.38
N VAL A 10 -9.90 5.75 18.35
CA VAL A 10 -10.43 4.62 17.58
C VAL A 10 -9.49 3.44 17.67
N SER A 11 -10.03 2.28 18.02
CA SER A 11 -9.27 1.02 18.14
C SER A 11 -10.06 -0.13 17.53
N GLY A 12 -9.38 -1.10 16.96
CA GLY A 12 -9.98 -2.25 16.31
C GLY A 12 -8.98 -2.95 15.41
N ARG A 13 -9.48 -3.85 14.56
CA ARG A 13 -8.69 -4.50 13.51
C ARG A 13 -9.29 -4.23 12.15
N THR A 14 -8.45 -4.02 11.15
CA THR A 14 -8.86 -3.98 9.75
C THR A 14 -7.85 -4.70 8.87
N ASP A 15 -8.28 -5.13 7.70
CA ASP A 15 -7.41 -5.87 6.79
C ASP A 15 -6.37 -4.94 6.15
N THR A 16 -6.81 -3.83 5.54
CA THR A 16 -5.93 -2.95 4.75
C THR A 16 -5.71 -1.57 5.36
N ASN A 17 -4.60 -0.92 4.99
CA ASN A 17 -4.35 0.50 5.31
C ASN A 17 -5.45 1.40 4.74
N ALA A 18 -5.95 1.09 3.54
CA ALA A 18 -7.03 1.84 2.91
C ALA A 18 -8.31 1.84 3.75
N ASP A 19 -8.63 0.73 4.42
CA ASP A 19 -9.81 0.67 5.28
C ASP A 19 -9.61 1.41 6.60
N ARG A 20 -8.40 1.36 7.17
CA ARG A 20 -8.01 2.18 8.34
C ARG A 20 -8.15 3.66 8.04
N GLU A 21 -7.61 4.13 6.91
CA GLU A 21 -7.66 5.52 6.48
C GLU A 21 -9.08 6.04 6.28
N LYS A 22 -9.98 5.24 5.69
CA LYS A 22 -11.40 5.59 5.55
C LYS A 22 -12.07 5.80 6.91
N ILE A 23 -11.78 4.95 7.91
CA ILE A 23 -12.33 5.06 9.26
C ILE A 23 -11.86 6.36 9.92
N ILE A 24 -10.56 6.64 9.86
CA ILE A 24 -9.97 7.86 10.43
C ILE A 24 -10.57 9.11 9.78
N LEU A 25 -10.70 9.11 8.45
CA LEU A 25 -11.27 10.23 7.70
C LEU A 25 -12.74 10.46 8.05
N ALA A 26 -13.53 9.40 8.17
CA ALA A 26 -14.94 9.50 8.56
C ALA A 26 -15.10 10.10 9.96
N LEU A 27 -14.24 9.70 10.92
CA LEU A 27 -14.25 10.23 12.28
C LEU A 27 -13.79 11.69 12.35
N GLY A 28 -12.74 12.05 11.60
CA GLY A 28 -12.22 13.41 11.56
C GLY A 28 -13.17 14.43 10.92
N ASN A 29 -14.13 13.98 10.10
CA ASN A 29 -15.12 14.84 9.44
C ASN A 29 -16.38 15.09 10.28
N VAL A 30 -16.44 14.63 11.53
CA VAL A 30 -17.54 14.90 12.45
C VAL A 30 -17.36 16.27 13.11
N GLU A 31 -18.41 17.08 13.13
CA GLU A 31 -18.40 18.40 13.77
C GLU A 31 -17.97 18.29 15.25
N GLY A 32 -17.03 19.14 15.66
CA GLY A 32 -16.50 19.17 17.02
C GLY A 32 -15.38 18.17 17.30
N VAL A 33 -14.97 17.32 16.34
CA VAL A 33 -13.76 16.50 16.46
C VAL A 33 -12.54 17.32 16.04
N SER A 34 -11.56 17.47 16.94
CA SER A 34 -10.29 18.16 16.66
C SER A 34 -9.15 17.21 16.27
N SER A 35 -9.21 15.95 16.70
CA SER A 35 -8.20 14.95 16.38
C SER A 35 -8.72 13.53 16.54
N VAL A 36 -8.12 12.60 15.81
CA VAL A 36 -8.35 11.16 15.93
C VAL A 36 -7.06 10.50 16.41
N ASP A 37 -7.07 9.90 17.60
CA ASP A 37 -6.03 9.01 18.10
C ASP A 37 -6.32 7.60 17.54
N ASP A 38 -5.56 7.25 16.52
CA ASP A 38 -5.73 6.01 15.79
C ASP A 38 -4.86 4.88 16.37
N ARG A 39 -5.56 3.86 16.85
CA ARG A 39 -5.02 2.63 17.44
C ARG A 39 -5.58 1.39 16.73
N ILE A 40 -5.96 1.53 15.46
CA ILE A 40 -6.41 0.40 14.65
C ILE A 40 -5.21 -0.46 14.26
N GLU A 41 -5.27 -1.75 14.60
CA GLU A 41 -4.31 -2.74 14.13
C GLU A 41 -4.67 -3.14 12.69
N VAL A 42 -3.74 -2.95 11.75
CA VAL A 42 -3.91 -3.42 10.38
C VAL A 42 -3.31 -4.82 10.28
N THR A 43 -4.12 -5.83 9.94
CA THR A 43 -3.68 -7.22 9.90
C THR A 43 -2.95 -7.59 8.62
N ASN A 44 -3.22 -6.88 7.53
CA ASN A 44 -2.56 -7.03 6.26
C ASN A 44 -2.24 -5.63 5.69
N PRO A 45 -1.34 -4.87 6.36
CA PRO A 45 -0.98 -3.56 5.88
C PRO A 45 -0.44 -3.73 4.47
N GLU A 46 -1.16 -3.16 3.49
CA GLU A 46 -0.69 -3.20 2.12
C GLU A 46 0.72 -2.59 2.13
N PRO A 47 1.72 -3.29 1.59
CA PRO A 47 3.06 -2.75 1.56
C PRO A 47 3.04 -1.42 0.82
N GLU A 48 3.75 -0.42 1.35
CA GLU A 48 4.09 0.76 0.57
C GLU A 48 4.64 0.30 -0.77
N ALA A 49 4.20 0.90 -1.86
CA ALA A 49 4.60 0.45 -3.18
C ALA A 49 5.22 1.58 -3.96
N VAL A 50 6.31 1.26 -4.64
CA VAL A 50 6.81 2.11 -5.72
C VAL A 50 6.23 1.62 -7.04
N PHE A 51 5.93 2.55 -7.94
CA PHE A 51 5.50 2.22 -9.30
C PHE A 51 6.72 2.27 -10.21
N TYR A 52 7.00 1.14 -10.88
CA TYR A 52 8.15 1.00 -11.76
C TYR A 52 7.70 0.82 -13.20
N GLU A 53 8.18 1.67 -14.09
CA GLU A 53 8.02 1.49 -15.53
C GLU A 53 9.07 0.51 -16.06
N VAL A 54 8.60 -0.60 -16.61
CA VAL A 54 9.42 -1.66 -17.19
C VAL A 54 10.24 -1.10 -18.36
N LYS A 55 11.54 -1.39 -18.37
CA LYS A 55 12.47 -0.97 -19.42
C LYS A 55 12.80 -2.13 -20.35
N LYS A 56 13.29 -1.82 -21.56
CA LYS A 56 13.73 -2.83 -22.52
C LYS A 56 14.84 -3.70 -21.91
N GLY A 57 14.61 -5.01 -21.86
CA GLY A 57 15.56 -6.00 -21.34
C GLY A 57 15.39 -6.32 -19.84
N ASP A 58 14.41 -5.72 -19.18
CA ASP A 58 14.05 -6.07 -17.81
C ASP A 58 13.42 -7.48 -17.73
N SER A 59 13.58 -8.10 -16.56
CA SER A 59 12.81 -9.25 -16.10
C SER A 59 12.39 -8.99 -14.67
N LEU A 60 11.35 -9.66 -14.16
CA LEU A 60 10.94 -9.48 -12.77
C LEU A 60 12.07 -9.78 -11.79
N SER A 61 12.93 -10.77 -12.06
CA SER A 61 14.09 -11.07 -11.22
C SER A 61 15.15 -9.94 -11.23
N LYS A 62 15.37 -9.27 -12.37
CA LYS A 62 16.28 -8.10 -12.43
C LYS A 62 15.70 -6.93 -11.64
N ILE A 63 14.41 -6.64 -11.83
CA ILE A 63 13.71 -5.59 -11.08
C ILE A 63 13.75 -5.91 -9.58
N SER A 64 13.43 -7.15 -9.19
CA SER A 64 13.51 -7.66 -7.82
C SER A 64 14.90 -7.48 -7.23
N LYS A 65 15.98 -7.80 -7.97
CA LYS A 65 17.34 -7.59 -7.50
C LYS A 65 17.63 -6.11 -7.22
N THR A 66 17.15 -5.20 -8.07
CA THR A 66 17.37 -3.75 -7.91
C THR A 66 16.55 -3.17 -6.76
N GLN A 67 15.31 -3.62 -6.59
CA GLN A 67 14.37 -3.06 -5.61
C GLN A 67 14.54 -3.68 -4.22
N TYR A 68 14.85 -4.98 -4.14
CA TYR A 68 14.94 -5.73 -2.88
C TYR A 68 16.33 -6.25 -2.54
N GLY A 69 17.30 -6.09 -3.44
CA GLY A 69 18.62 -6.71 -3.29
C GLY A 69 18.64 -8.22 -3.55
N ASP A 70 17.51 -8.84 -3.87
CA ASP A 70 17.37 -10.30 -4.04
C ASP A 70 16.53 -10.62 -5.30
N PRO A 71 17.08 -11.34 -6.31
CA PRO A 71 16.35 -11.67 -7.51
C PRO A 71 15.25 -12.72 -7.29
N MET A 72 15.31 -13.48 -6.19
CA MET A 72 14.34 -14.54 -5.87
C MET A 72 13.01 -13.99 -5.34
N GLN A 73 12.95 -12.71 -4.96
CA GLN A 73 11.72 -12.04 -4.51
C GLN A 73 10.79 -11.59 -5.64
N TYR A 74 11.10 -11.96 -6.89
CA TYR A 74 10.32 -11.58 -8.07
C TYR A 74 8.83 -11.98 -7.99
N MET A 75 8.52 -13.05 -7.27
CA MET A 75 7.14 -13.50 -7.05
C MET A 75 6.30 -12.49 -6.26
N LYS A 76 6.90 -11.69 -5.37
CA LYS A 76 6.18 -10.61 -4.67
C LYS A 76 5.65 -9.58 -5.65
N ILE A 77 6.46 -9.22 -6.64
CA ILE A 77 6.06 -8.30 -7.71
C ILE A 77 4.95 -8.95 -8.54
N PHE A 78 5.09 -10.22 -8.90
CA PHE A 78 4.07 -10.92 -9.67
C PHE A 78 2.71 -10.95 -8.97
N GLU A 79 2.66 -11.37 -7.70
CA GLU A 79 1.41 -11.44 -6.93
C GLU A 79 0.77 -10.06 -6.74
N ALA A 80 1.57 -9.02 -6.49
CA ALA A 80 1.08 -7.65 -6.32
C ALA A 80 0.48 -7.01 -7.59
N ASN A 81 0.68 -7.62 -8.76
CA ASN A 81 0.17 -7.13 -10.04
C ASN A 81 -0.89 -8.06 -10.66
N LYS A 82 -1.32 -9.11 -9.95
CA LYS A 82 -2.50 -9.88 -10.34
C LYS A 82 -3.78 -9.06 -10.14
N PRO A 83 -4.81 -9.26 -10.98
CA PRO A 83 -4.88 -10.21 -12.09
C PRO A 83 -4.31 -9.67 -13.41
N MET A 84 -3.75 -8.45 -13.44
CA MET A 84 -3.30 -7.80 -14.67
C MET A 84 -2.06 -8.46 -15.27
N LEU A 85 -1.14 -8.94 -14.42
CA LEU A 85 -0.01 -9.76 -14.83
C LEU A 85 -0.37 -11.24 -14.64
N LYS A 86 -0.46 -11.99 -15.75
CA LYS A 86 -0.90 -13.40 -15.76
C LYS A 86 0.23 -14.40 -15.64
N ASP A 87 1.39 -14.06 -16.19
CA ASP A 87 2.61 -14.86 -16.11
C ASP A 87 3.76 -13.94 -15.64
N PRO A 88 4.64 -14.40 -14.72
CA PRO A 88 5.78 -13.61 -14.25
C PRO A 88 6.80 -13.25 -15.35
N ASN A 89 6.77 -13.91 -16.50
CA ASN A 89 7.64 -13.62 -17.63
C ASN A 89 7.00 -12.68 -18.67
N GLU A 90 5.70 -12.40 -18.56
CA GLU A 90 4.94 -11.58 -19.51
C GLU A 90 4.93 -10.09 -19.11
N ILE A 91 6.11 -9.47 -19.07
CA ILE A 91 6.24 -8.02 -18.90
C ILE A 91 6.78 -7.35 -20.17
N TYR A 92 6.35 -6.11 -20.42
CA TYR A 92 6.72 -5.38 -21.64
C TYR A 92 7.23 -3.97 -21.33
N PRO A 93 8.15 -3.41 -22.13
CA PRO A 93 8.62 -2.05 -21.94
C PRO A 93 7.45 -1.04 -21.93
N GLY A 94 7.47 -0.10 -20.98
CA GLY A 94 6.40 0.87 -20.75
C GLY A 94 5.27 0.39 -19.83
N GLN A 95 5.25 -0.89 -19.44
CA GLN A 95 4.29 -1.40 -18.46
C GLN A 95 4.65 -0.87 -17.06
N ILE A 96 3.65 -0.34 -16.34
CA ILE A 96 3.81 0.06 -14.94
C ILE A 96 3.52 -1.13 -14.03
N LEU A 97 4.47 -1.47 -13.15
CA LEU A 97 4.33 -2.50 -12.13
C LEU A 97 4.28 -1.87 -10.74
N ARG A 98 3.40 -2.38 -9.89
CA ARG A 98 3.38 -2.14 -8.45
C ARG A 98 4.48 -2.97 -7.80
N ILE A 99 5.42 -2.33 -7.10
CA ILE A 99 6.53 -2.99 -6.41
C ILE A 99 6.35 -2.82 -4.89
N PRO A 100 5.79 -3.81 -4.17
CA PRO A 100 5.60 -3.73 -2.72
C PRO A 100 6.94 -3.67 -1.99
N GLN A 101 7.14 -2.77 -1.03
CA GLN A 101 8.35 -2.62 -0.22
C GLN A 101 8.37 -3.56 0.98
#